data_AF-A0A8J7MML1-F1
#
_entry.id   AF-A0A8J7MML1-F1
#
_cell.length_a   1.000
_cell.length_b   1.000
_cell.length_c   1.000
_cell.angle_alpha   90.00
_cell.angle_beta   90.00
_cell.angle_gamma   90.00
#
_symmetry.space_group_name_H-M   'P 1'
#
loop_
_entity.id
_entity.type
_entity.pdbx_description
1 polymer ?
#
loop_
_entity_poly.entity_id
_entity_poly.type
_entity_poly.pdbx_seq_one_letter_code
_entity_poly.pdbx_strand_id
1 'polypeptide(L)'
;MKKGCGLLFLFGLVSMILNILPIGCNSVKVTPDPVSELIGTESMEPMFTILLFDMDKEGVFSKVYKHRYRILKEKAGKVVAVDTKWYNVPSSYFQQNQNNLGMEMAAKDSTGKIARTVGPPGYTNYIGNSRYGFWSGQKVDSLKTGFWNFNPEHTYIRTLLQLPTGKIYQKDHRTARSHYLRGFIFYGIITSGSRRRYGTYSNQYRTNTYNKTWSRGGGGFGK
;
A
#
# COMPACT_ATOMS: atom_id res chain seq x y z
N MET A 1 35.11 -53.58 -69.51
CA MET A 1 33.81 -53.45 -68.80
C MET A 1 33.89 -52.28 -67.82
N LYS A 2 32.97 -51.31 -67.99
CA LYS A 2 32.40 -50.30 -67.06
C LYS A 2 33.32 -49.58 -66.03
N LYS A 3 33.57 -48.26 -66.21
CA LYS A 3 32.94 -47.07 -65.52
C LYS A 3 33.39 -46.91 -64.05
N GLY A 4 33.75 -45.75 -63.50
CA GLY A 4 33.69 -44.36 -63.93
C GLY A 4 34.17 -43.45 -62.77
N CYS A 5 34.56 -42.23 -63.13
CA CYS A 5 35.02 -41.13 -62.29
C CYS A 5 33.88 -40.50 -61.46
N GLY A 6 34.22 -39.95 -60.28
CA GLY A 6 33.38 -39.05 -59.49
C GLY A 6 33.50 -39.30 -57.98
N LEU A 7 33.33 -38.36 -57.07
CA LEU A 7 33.11 -36.92 -57.13
C LEU A 7 33.01 -36.49 -55.64
N LEU A 8 33.64 -35.38 -55.27
CA LEU A 8 33.32 -34.47 -54.17
C LEU A 8 33.33 -34.97 -52.69
N PHE A 9 34.31 -34.43 -51.96
CA PHE A 9 34.18 -33.75 -50.66
C PHE A 9 32.84 -33.93 -49.91
N LEU A 10 32.84 -34.78 -48.89
CA LEU A 10 31.87 -34.79 -47.79
C LEU A 10 32.42 -33.95 -46.63
N PHE A 11 32.51 -32.64 -46.82
CA PHE A 11 32.49 -31.68 -45.71
C PHE A 11 31.09 -31.08 -45.68
N GLY A 12 30.20 -31.74 -44.94
CA GLY A 12 28.80 -31.38 -44.84
C GLY A 12 28.35 -31.31 -43.39
N LEU A 13 28.05 -30.09 -42.95
CA LEU A 13 27.06 -29.78 -41.91
C LEU A 13 27.54 -29.73 -40.44
N VAL A 14 28.53 -28.86 -40.18
CA VAL A 14 28.45 -28.00 -39.00
C VAL A 14 27.33 -26.98 -39.28
N SER A 15 26.09 -27.30 -38.91
CA SER A 15 25.00 -26.33 -38.86
C SER A 15 24.24 -26.50 -37.55
N MET A 16 24.77 -25.83 -36.54
CA MET A 16 24.00 -24.84 -35.79
C MET A 16 22.55 -25.26 -35.47
N ILE A 17 22.39 -26.29 -34.63
CA ILE A 17 21.22 -26.39 -33.76
C ILE A 17 21.44 -25.34 -32.66
N LEU A 18 21.34 -24.07 -33.06
CA LEU A 18 21.07 -22.99 -32.12
C LEU A 18 19.67 -23.28 -31.62
N ASN A 19 19.61 -23.92 -30.45
CA ASN A 19 18.37 -24.11 -29.71
C ASN A 19 17.66 -22.76 -29.68
N ILE A 20 16.61 -22.65 -30.49
CA ILE A 20 15.64 -21.58 -30.43
C ILE A 20 14.98 -21.77 -29.08
N LEU A 21 15.60 -21.23 -28.04
CA LEU A 21 14.93 -20.95 -26.79
C LEU A 21 13.73 -20.10 -27.20
N PRO A 22 12.49 -20.54 -26.96
CA PRO A 22 11.38 -19.63 -27.08
C PRO A 22 11.66 -18.53 -26.06
N ILE A 23 12.12 -17.37 -26.55
CA ILE A 23 12.12 -16.12 -25.81
C ILE A 23 10.64 -15.73 -25.69
N GLY A 24 9.92 -16.51 -24.88
CA GLY A 24 8.64 -16.11 -24.34
C GLY A 24 8.94 -14.93 -23.45
N CYS A 25 8.90 -13.74 -24.03
CA CYS A 25 8.84 -12.49 -23.31
C CYS A 25 7.48 -12.46 -22.60
N ASN A 26 7.35 -13.23 -21.52
CA ASN A 26 6.27 -13.10 -20.56
C ASN A 26 6.49 -11.76 -19.85
N SER A 27 6.14 -10.67 -20.52
CA SER A 27 6.21 -9.34 -19.93
C SER A 27 5.24 -9.32 -18.77
N VAL A 28 5.80 -9.23 -17.57
CA VAL A 28 5.04 -9.08 -16.33
C VAL A 28 4.21 -7.80 -16.48
N LYS A 29 2.87 -7.92 -16.45
CA LYS A 29 1.99 -6.74 -16.57
C LYS A 29 2.26 -5.81 -15.38
N VAL A 30 2.80 -4.63 -15.69
CA VAL A 30 3.05 -3.56 -14.72
C VAL A 30 1.88 -2.58 -14.77
N THR A 31 1.28 -2.30 -13.63
CA THR A 31 0.27 -1.26 -13.45
C THR A 31 0.98 0.01 -12.96
N PRO A 32 1.03 1.09 -13.77
CA PRO A 32 1.78 2.30 -13.40
C PRO A 32 1.26 2.99 -12.14
N ASP A 33 -0.06 3.00 -11.94
CA ASP A 33 -0.71 3.60 -10.77
C ASP A 33 -1.96 2.80 -10.36
N PRO A 34 -1.79 1.75 -9.53
CA PRO A 34 -2.90 0.94 -9.07
C PRO A 34 -3.96 1.73 -8.31
N VAL A 35 -3.58 2.82 -7.63
CA VAL A 35 -4.53 3.62 -6.85
C VAL A 35 -5.55 4.29 -7.77
N SER A 36 -5.14 4.79 -8.94
CA SER A 36 -6.07 5.35 -9.93
C SER A 36 -7.03 4.29 -10.50
N GLU A 37 -6.53 3.08 -10.79
CA GLU A 37 -7.38 1.95 -11.24
C GLU A 37 -8.43 1.57 -10.18
N LEU A 38 -8.02 1.55 -8.90
CA LEU A 38 -8.91 1.26 -7.77
C LEU A 38 -9.95 2.36 -7.54
N ILE A 39 -9.58 3.64 -7.66
CA ILE A 39 -10.54 4.75 -7.59
C ILE A 39 -11.61 4.61 -8.68
N GLY A 40 -11.23 4.23 -9.90
CA GLY A 40 -12.17 3.99 -10.99
C GLY A 40 -13.10 2.80 -10.71
N THR A 41 -12.54 1.71 -10.20
CA THR A 41 -13.29 0.49 -9.84
C THR A 41 -14.32 0.74 -8.74
N GLU A 42 -13.96 1.54 -7.73
CA GLU A 42 -14.81 1.85 -6.57
C GLU A 42 -15.63 3.14 -6.76
N SER A 43 -15.72 3.67 -7.99
CA SER A 43 -16.33 4.97 -8.28
C SER A 43 -17.80 5.08 -7.83
N MET A 44 -18.54 3.97 -7.93
CA MET A 44 -19.95 3.88 -7.52
C MET A 44 -20.15 3.81 -6.00
N GLU A 45 -19.11 3.51 -5.23
CA GLU A 45 -19.21 3.46 -3.77
C GLU A 45 -19.32 4.88 -3.22
N PRO A 46 -20.28 5.18 -2.34
CA PRO A 46 -20.47 6.55 -1.84
C PRO A 46 -19.26 7.08 -1.08
N MET A 47 -18.52 6.19 -0.41
CA MET A 47 -17.35 6.50 0.39
C MET A 47 -16.40 5.29 0.40
N PHE A 48 -15.11 5.52 0.20
CA PHE A 48 -14.09 4.49 0.33
C PHE A 48 -12.75 5.05 0.83
N THR A 49 -11.93 4.18 1.40
CA THR A 49 -10.54 4.44 1.82
C THR A 49 -9.63 3.34 1.27
N ILE A 50 -8.59 3.70 0.52
CA ILE A 50 -7.59 2.78 -0.03
C ILE A 50 -6.32 2.88 0.81
N LEU A 51 -5.91 1.78 1.42
CA LEU A 51 -4.67 1.67 2.19
C LEU A 51 -3.60 0.94 1.39
N LEU A 52 -2.34 1.36 1.50
CA LEU A 52 -1.20 0.55 1.06
C LEU A 52 -0.99 -0.58 2.09
N PHE A 53 -1.56 -1.74 1.79
CA PHE A 53 -1.72 -2.83 2.74
C PHE A 53 -0.46 -3.68 2.91
N ASP A 54 0.22 -3.97 1.81
CA ASP A 54 1.49 -4.68 1.81
C ASP A 54 2.35 -4.30 0.58
N MET A 55 3.64 -4.59 0.65
CA MET A 55 4.59 -4.41 -0.42
C MET A 55 5.49 -5.64 -0.53
N ASP A 56 6.07 -5.87 -1.70
CA ASP A 56 7.04 -6.93 -1.90
C ASP A 56 8.03 -6.58 -3.02
N LYS A 57 9.22 -7.19 -2.94
CA LYS A 57 10.27 -7.11 -3.95
C LYS A 57 10.84 -8.50 -4.15
N GLU A 58 10.54 -9.09 -5.29
CA GLU A 58 11.00 -10.42 -5.68
C GLU A 58 12.06 -10.35 -6.77
N GLY A 59 12.83 -11.43 -6.93
CA GLY A 59 13.81 -11.58 -8.02
C GLY A 59 15.23 -11.14 -7.66
N VAL A 60 16.20 -11.94 -8.10
CA VAL A 60 17.64 -11.75 -7.82
C VAL A 60 18.30 -10.88 -8.90
N PHE A 61 18.07 -11.22 -10.18
CA PHE A 61 18.68 -10.52 -11.33
C PHE A 61 17.74 -9.48 -11.96
N SER A 62 16.44 -9.78 -12.04
CA SER A 62 15.40 -8.84 -12.44
C SER A 62 14.42 -8.67 -11.29
N LYS A 63 14.35 -7.47 -10.72
CA LYS A 63 13.52 -7.17 -9.56
C LYS A 63 12.10 -6.87 -10.00
N VAL A 64 11.13 -7.59 -9.43
CA VAL A 64 9.70 -7.31 -9.57
C VAL A 64 9.20 -6.65 -8.29
N TYR A 65 8.67 -5.45 -8.42
CA TYR A 65 8.13 -4.67 -7.31
C TYR A 65 6.62 -4.81 -7.26
N LYS A 66 6.07 -5.09 -6.09
CA LYS A 66 4.65 -5.40 -5.93
C LYS A 66 4.04 -4.60 -4.81
N HIS A 67 2.81 -4.13 -5.02
CA HIS A 67 1.97 -3.54 -3.98
C HIS A 67 0.69 -4.35 -3.82
N ARG A 68 0.17 -4.38 -2.60
CA ARG A 68 -1.16 -4.88 -2.27
C ARG A 68 -1.90 -3.80 -1.50
N TYR A 69 -3.19 -3.63 -1.80
CA TYR A 69 -4.02 -2.61 -1.20
C TYR A 69 -5.16 -3.23 -0.40
N ARG A 70 -5.72 -2.43 0.51
CA ARG A 70 -6.95 -2.75 1.24
C ARG A 70 -7.92 -1.61 1.06
N ILE A 71 -9.14 -1.93 0.63
CA ILE A 71 -10.20 -0.96 0.40
C ILE A 71 -11.20 -1.10 1.54
N LEU A 72 -11.42 -0.03 2.30
CA LEU A 72 -12.49 0.05 3.27
C LEU A 72 -13.65 0.82 2.65
N LYS A 73 -14.86 0.30 2.81
CA LYS A 73 -16.11 0.91 2.31
C LYS A 73 -17.29 0.45 3.13
N GLU A 74 -18.44 1.10 2.95
CA GLU A 74 -19.68 0.66 3.61
C GLU A 74 -20.46 -0.31 2.75
N LYS A 75 -20.94 -1.40 3.36
CA LYS A 75 -21.85 -2.35 2.74
C LYS A 75 -22.92 -2.73 3.77
N ALA A 76 -24.18 -2.55 3.41
CA ALA A 76 -25.33 -2.84 4.28
C ALA A 76 -25.19 -2.23 5.69
N GLY A 77 -24.79 -0.95 5.76
CA GLY A 77 -24.65 -0.22 7.03
C GLY A 77 -23.43 -0.57 7.87
N LYS A 78 -22.54 -1.46 7.41
CA LYS A 78 -21.29 -1.81 8.10
C LYS A 78 -20.08 -1.44 7.25
N VAL A 79 -19.02 -0.99 7.91
CA VAL A 79 -17.71 -0.87 7.27
C VAL A 79 -17.14 -2.26 7.03
N VAL A 80 -16.70 -2.54 5.80
CA VAL A 80 -16.04 -3.78 5.40
C VAL A 80 -14.69 -3.46 4.77
N ALA A 81 -13.76 -4.41 4.79
CA ALA A 81 -12.47 -4.29 4.14
C ALA A 81 -12.27 -5.41 3.11
N VAL A 82 -11.77 -5.05 1.94
CA VAL A 82 -11.42 -6.00 0.86
C VAL A 82 -9.96 -5.82 0.50
N ASP A 83 -9.20 -6.91 0.58
CA ASP A 83 -7.81 -6.93 0.14
C ASP A 83 -7.75 -7.18 -1.36
N THR A 84 -6.93 -6.40 -2.06
CA THR A 84 -6.76 -6.56 -3.50
C THR A 84 -5.82 -7.73 -3.82
N LYS A 85 -5.79 -8.09 -5.10
CA LYS A 85 -4.64 -8.81 -5.69
C LYS A 85 -3.35 -8.00 -5.55
N TRP A 86 -2.22 -8.65 -5.77
CA TRP A 86 -0.94 -7.98 -5.95
C TRP A 86 -0.89 -7.28 -7.31
N TYR A 87 -0.40 -6.05 -7.32
CA TYR A 87 -0.10 -5.28 -8.52
C TYR A 87 1.40 -5.20 -8.68
N ASN A 88 1.93 -5.59 -9.84
CA ASN A 88 3.31 -5.25 -10.18
C ASN A 88 3.36 -3.76 -10.51
N VAL A 89 4.26 -3.03 -9.89
CA VAL A 89 4.38 -1.58 -10.04
C VAL A 89 5.77 -1.22 -10.58
N PRO A 90 5.93 -0.05 -11.22
CA PRO A 90 7.24 0.44 -11.59
C PRO A 90 8.13 0.61 -10.34
N SER A 91 9.43 0.37 -10.48
CA SER A 91 10.40 0.57 -9.39
C SER A 91 10.33 1.99 -8.81
N SER A 92 10.10 3.00 -9.66
CA SER A 92 9.95 4.40 -9.23
C SER A 92 8.72 4.59 -8.34
N TYR A 93 7.58 4.00 -8.70
CA TYR A 93 6.35 4.07 -7.90
C TYR A 93 6.52 3.34 -6.57
N PHE A 94 7.22 2.20 -6.57
CA PHE A 94 7.55 1.47 -5.35
C PHE A 94 8.42 2.31 -4.40
N GLN A 95 9.51 2.88 -4.91
CA GLN A 95 10.44 3.70 -4.11
C GLN A 95 9.75 4.94 -3.52
N GLN A 96 8.90 5.62 -4.30
CA GLN A 96 8.11 6.76 -3.83
C GLN A 96 7.17 6.39 -2.67
N ASN A 97 6.74 5.13 -2.59
CA ASN A 97 5.80 4.63 -1.60
C ASN A 97 6.42 3.72 -0.54
N GLN A 98 7.74 3.52 -0.56
CA GLN A 98 8.44 2.60 0.34
C GLN A 98 8.23 2.95 1.81
N ASN A 99 7.95 4.22 2.12
CA ASN A 99 7.71 4.72 3.48
C ASN A 99 6.22 4.71 3.87
N ASN A 100 5.32 4.48 2.91
CA ASN A 100 3.88 4.65 3.04
C ASN A 100 3.14 3.36 3.44
N LEU A 101 3.86 2.30 3.84
CA LEU A 101 3.20 1.05 4.24
C LEU A 101 2.22 1.31 5.39
N GLY A 102 0.98 0.87 5.21
CA GLY A 102 -0.11 1.07 6.17
C GLY A 102 -0.78 2.44 6.13
N MET A 103 -0.35 3.32 5.24
CA MET A 103 -0.94 4.64 5.06
C MET A 103 -2.17 4.57 4.16
N GLU A 104 -3.05 5.54 4.33
CA GLU A 104 -4.09 5.85 3.35
C GLU A 104 -3.44 6.47 2.12
N MET A 105 -3.73 5.91 0.95
CA MET A 105 -3.23 6.33 -0.35
C MET A 105 -4.23 7.21 -1.11
N ALA A 106 -5.51 6.93 -0.91
CA ALA A 106 -6.60 7.73 -1.42
C ALA A 106 -7.88 7.46 -0.62
N ALA A 107 -8.81 8.40 -0.65
CA ALA A 107 -10.13 8.23 -0.09
C ALA A 107 -11.15 9.07 -0.87
N LYS A 108 -12.36 8.53 -1.02
CA LYS A 108 -13.56 9.29 -1.40
C LYS A 108 -14.37 9.52 -0.13
N ASP A 109 -14.66 10.78 0.19
CA ASP A 109 -15.51 11.12 1.32
C ASP A 109 -17.00 11.04 0.94
N SER A 110 -17.87 11.16 1.94
CA SER A 110 -19.33 11.09 1.75
C SER A 110 -19.91 12.24 0.90
N THR A 111 -19.14 13.29 0.62
CA THR A 111 -19.53 14.36 -0.31
C THR A 111 -19.18 14.04 -1.76
N GLY A 112 -18.47 12.91 -1.99
CA GLY A 112 -17.98 12.49 -3.28
C GLY A 112 -16.60 13.06 -3.63
N LYS A 113 -15.99 13.87 -2.75
CA LYS A 113 -14.66 14.43 -3.00
C LYS A 113 -13.60 13.35 -2.84
N ILE A 114 -12.73 13.24 -3.85
CA ILE A 114 -11.61 12.31 -3.84
C ILE A 114 -10.34 13.03 -3.37
N ALA A 115 -9.77 12.51 -2.28
CA ALA A 115 -8.47 12.86 -1.74
C ALA A 115 -7.44 11.81 -2.21
N ARG A 116 -6.32 12.26 -2.81
CA ARG A 116 -5.18 11.40 -3.19
C ARG A 116 -3.92 11.65 -2.36
N THR A 117 -4.02 12.48 -1.33
CA THR A 117 -2.88 12.79 -0.48
C THR A 117 -2.65 11.65 0.50
N VAL A 118 -1.41 11.18 0.57
CA VAL A 118 -1.04 10.11 1.49
C VAL A 118 -1.12 10.60 2.94
N GLY A 119 -1.78 9.82 3.80
CA GLY A 119 -2.02 10.21 5.19
C GLY A 119 -2.22 9.03 6.14
N PRO A 120 -2.35 9.29 7.45
CA PRO A 120 -2.65 8.23 8.41
C PRO A 120 -3.94 7.49 8.04
N PRO A 121 -3.99 6.16 8.29
CA PRO A 121 -5.11 5.33 7.86
C PRO A 121 -6.44 5.80 8.49
N GLY A 122 -7.42 6.10 7.64
CA GLY A 122 -8.79 6.40 8.03
C GLY A 122 -9.04 7.81 8.55
N TYR A 123 -8.07 8.72 8.44
CA TYR A 123 -8.25 10.12 8.85
C TYR A 123 -9.22 10.89 7.95
N THR A 124 -9.43 10.48 6.69
CA THR A 124 -10.38 11.15 5.81
C THR A 124 -11.83 10.79 6.17
N ASN A 125 -12.11 9.52 6.43
CA ASN A 125 -13.49 9.03 6.51
C ASN A 125 -13.96 8.61 7.91
N TYR A 126 -13.06 8.09 8.75
CA TYR A 126 -13.45 7.40 9.98
C TYR A 126 -13.05 8.14 11.24
N ILE A 127 -11.78 8.53 11.36
CA ILE A 127 -11.28 9.26 12.53
C ILE A 127 -11.76 10.71 12.45
N GLY A 128 -12.39 11.19 13.52
CA GLY A 128 -12.95 12.55 13.57
C GLY A 128 -14.37 12.67 12.98
N ASN A 129 -14.93 11.59 12.43
CA ASN A 129 -16.31 11.55 11.92
C ASN A 129 -17.26 11.02 13.01
N SER A 130 -18.19 11.85 13.45
CA SER A 130 -19.12 11.55 14.56
C SER A 130 -20.00 10.31 14.35
N ARG A 131 -20.15 9.84 13.12
CA ARG A 131 -20.85 8.59 12.81
C ARG A 131 -20.16 7.35 13.41
N TYR A 132 -18.83 7.37 13.51
CA TYR A 132 -18.04 6.20 13.93
C TYR A 132 -17.48 6.34 15.34
N GLY A 133 -17.59 7.51 15.97
CA GLY A 133 -16.95 7.76 17.25
C GLY A 133 -16.99 9.22 17.69
N PHE A 134 -16.21 9.53 18.73
CA PHE A 134 -16.13 10.86 19.32
C PHE A 134 -14.75 11.13 19.93
N TRP A 135 -14.40 12.41 20.06
CA TRP A 135 -13.21 12.84 20.80
C TRP A 135 -13.53 12.86 22.31
N SER A 136 -12.77 12.13 23.13
CA SER A 136 -12.88 12.23 24.60
C SER A 136 -12.43 13.60 25.11
N GLY A 137 -12.90 14.00 26.29
CA GLY A 137 -12.37 15.16 27.00
C GLY A 137 -12.96 16.51 26.61
N GLN A 138 -14.22 16.56 26.14
CA GLN A 138 -14.94 17.83 25.89
C GLN A 138 -15.26 18.64 27.17
N LYS A 139 -15.03 18.11 28.38
CA LYS A 139 -15.25 18.86 29.63
C LYS A 139 -13.97 19.51 30.14
N VAL A 140 -13.94 20.85 29.97
CA VAL A 140 -13.40 21.89 30.89
C VAL A 140 -12.09 21.52 31.61
N ASP A 141 -10.97 21.60 30.90
CA ASP A 141 -9.76 22.31 31.37
C ASP A 141 -8.64 22.21 30.33
N SER A 142 -8.09 23.37 30.02
CA SER A 142 -7.39 23.76 28.79
C SER A 142 -6.04 23.09 28.48
N LEU A 143 -5.77 21.89 28.99
CA LEU A 143 -4.48 21.19 28.83
C LEU A 143 -4.58 19.71 28.42
N LYS A 144 -5.78 19.09 28.42
CA LYS A 144 -5.93 17.67 28.02
C LYS A 144 -6.37 17.58 26.55
N THR A 145 -5.44 17.23 25.67
CA THR A 145 -5.80 16.90 24.27
C THR A 145 -6.68 15.65 24.23
N GLY A 146 -7.90 15.80 23.75
CA GLY A 146 -8.83 14.70 23.55
C GLY A 146 -8.27 13.60 22.66
N PHE A 147 -8.79 12.38 22.79
CA PHE A 147 -8.41 11.25 21.94
C PHE A 147 -9.64 10.59 21.32
N TRP A 148 -9.46 9.99 20.15
CA TRP A 148 -10.54 9.35 19.41
C TRP A 148 -10.99 8.07 20.13
N ASN A 149 -12.30 7.93 20.30
CA ASN A 149 -12.96 6.71 20.74
C ASN A 149 -13.93 6.31 19.66
N PHE A 150 -13.81 5.07 19.16
CA PHE A 150 -14.86 4.51 18.33
C PHE A 150 -16.07 4.20 19.20
N ASN A 151 -17.27 4.36 18.64
CA ASN A 151 -18.47 3.81 19.27
C ASN A 151 -18.32 2.28 19.40
N PRO A 152 -18.94 1.64 20.40
CA PRO A 152 -18.79 0.20 20.66
C PRO A 152 -18.99 -0.67 19.40
N GLU A 153 -20.03 -0.37 18.61
CA GLU A 153 -20.39 -1.06 17.39
C GLU A 153 -19.39 -0.85 16.23
N HIS A 154 -18.52 0.16 16.32
CA HIS A 154 -17.53 0.54 15.30
C HIS A 154 -16.08 0.29 15.72
N THR A 155 -15.85 -0.28 16.91
CA THR A 155 -14.48 -0.56 17.42
C THR A 155 -13.65 -1.45 16.49
N TYR A 156 -14.30 -2.35 15.76
CA TYR A 156 -13.67 -3.25 14.79
C TYR A 156 -13.00 -2.52 13.61
N ILE A 157 -13.42 -1.29 13.28
CA ILE A 157 -12.81 -0.47 12.22
C ILE A 157 -11.32 -0.26 12.51
N ARG A 158 -10.93 -0.21 13.80
CA ARG A 158 -9.53 -0.11 14.20
C ARG A 158 -8.65 -1.21 13.58
N THR A 159 -9.15 -2.44 13.61
CA THR A 159 -8.47 -3.60 13.05
C THR A 159 -8.46 -3.57 11.53
N LEU A 160 -9.57 -3.15 10.90
CA LEU A 160 -9.63 -3.02 9.45
C LEU A 160 -8.61 -2.01 8.92
N LEU A 161 -8.46 -0.87 9.61
CA LEU A 161 -7.49 0.18 9.31
C LEU A 161 -6.04 -0.16 9.71
N GLN A 162 -5.81 -1.27 10.42
CA GLN A 162 -4.50 -1.63 11.00
C GLN A 162 -3.90 -0.50 11.85
N LEU A 163 -4.74 0.16 12.64
CA LEU A 163 -4.28 1.30 13.43
C LEU A 163 -3.27 0.85 14.49
N PRO A 164 -2.12 1.55 14.61
CA PRO A 164 -1.11 1.26 15.64
C PRO A 164 -1.74 1.36 17.03
N THR A 165 -1.23 0.58 17.99
CA THR A 165 -1.71 0.56 19.38
C THR A 165 -1.70 1.95 20.02
N GLY A 166 -2.58 2.15 21.02
CA GLY A 166 -2.66 3.39 21.79
C GLY A 166 -3.64 4.44 21.25
N LYS A 167 -3.73 5.55 21.97
CA LYS A 167 -4.73 6.62 21.77
C LYS A 167 -4.39 7.48 20.56
N ILE A 168 -5.35 7.76 19.69
CA ILE A 168 -5.18 8.70 18.56
C ILE A 168 -5.59 10.08 19.09
N TYR A 169 -4.67 11.03 19.14
CA TYR A 169 -4.94 12.33 19.74
C TYR A 169 -5.55 13.31 18.73
N GLN A 170 -6.46 14.15 19.21
CA GLN A 170 -7.11 15.18 18.40
C GLN A 170 -6.09 16.18 17.84
N LYS A 171 -5.05 16.50 18.62
CA LYS A 171 -3.94 17.34 18.14
C LYS A 171 -3.27 16.73 16.91
N ASP A 172 -2.94 15.43 16.93
CA ASP A 172 -2.27 14.73 15.82
C ASP A 172 -3.17 14.73 14.58
N HIS A 173 -4.47 14.56 14.77
CA HIS A 173 -5.46 14.64 13.69
C HIS A 173 -5.53 16.04 13.07
N ARG A 174 -5.56 17.10 13.88
CA ARG A 174 -5.52 18.48 13.39
C ARG A 174 -4.21 18.78 12.66
N THR A 175 -3.08 18.33 13.19
CA THR A 175 -1.77 18.47 12.53
C THR A 175 -1.75 17.75 11.19
N ALA A 176 -2.23 16.51 11.13
CA ALA A 176 -2.33 15.75 9.87
C ALA A 176 -3.16 16.50 8.82
N ARG A 177 -4.30 17.09 9.22
CA ARG A 177 -5.14 17.90 8.33
C ARG A 177 -4.42 19.16 7.84
N SER A 178 -3.66 19.84 8.69
CA SER A 178 -2.85 20.99 8.28
C SER A 178 -1.76 20.58 7.28
N HIS A 179 -1.09 19.45 7.50
CA HIS A 179 -0.12 18.89 6.56
C HIS A 179 -0.76 18.56 5.21
N TYR A 180 -1.93 17.91 5.23
CA TYR A 180 -2.71 17.60 4.03
C TYR A 180 -2.97 18.86 3.21
N LEU A 181 -3.47 19.94 3.83
CA LEU A 181 -3.79 21.20 3.16
C LEU A 181 -2.56 21.87 2.53
N ARG A 182 -1.36 21.56 3.03
CA ARG A 182 -0.08 22.06 2.54
C ARG A 182 0.63 21.08 1.59
N GLY A 183 0.00 19.95 1.26
CA GLY A 183 0.57 18.92 0.37
C GLY A 183 1.65 18.04 1.01
N PHE A 184 1.76 18.02 2.34
CA PHE A 184 2.76 17.21 3.03
C PHE A 184 2.17 15.90 3.59
N ILE A 185 2.95 14.82 3.50
CA ILE A 185 2.60 13.53 4.12
C ILE A 185 2.86 13.61 5.62
N PHE A 186 1.87 13.19 6.42
CA PHE A 186 1.99 13.16 7.89
C PHE A 186 2.11 11.73 8.41
N TYR A 187 3.31 11.34 8.86
CA TYR A 187 3.60 10.03 9.44
C TYR A 187 3.30 9.93 10.95
N GLY A 188 2.64 10.92 11.52
CA GLY A 188 2.46 11.03 12.97
C GLY A 188 3.61 11.75 13.67
N ILE A 189 3.33 12.14 14.91
CA ILE A 189 4.33 12.74 15.82
C ILE A 189 5.34 11.65 16.21
N ILE A 190 6.58 12.09 16.40
CA ILE A 190 7.66 11.23 16.89
C ILE A 190 7.31 10.77 18.31
N THR A 191 7.13 9.46 18.51
CA THR A 191 6.92 8.85 19.83
C THR A 191 8.25 8.62 20.54
N SER A 192 8.19 8.29 21.84
CA SER A 192 9.36 7.90 22.64
C SER A 192 10.23 6.90 21.87
N GLY A 193 11.51 7.23 21.65
CA GLY A 193 12.45 6.46 20.84
C GLY A 193 12.60 6.90 19.38
N SER A 194 12.26 8.14 19.04
CA SER A 194 12.51 8.76 17.72
C SER A 194 11.76 8.12 16.53
N ARG A 195 10.64 7.46 16.79
CA ARG A 195 9.89 6.71 15.76
C ARG A 195 8.61 7.41 15.35
N ARG A 196 8.26 7.31 14.07
CA ARG A 196 6.98 7.78 13.55
C ARG A 196 5.86 6.82 13.93
N ARG A 197 4.65 7.34 14.07
CA ARG A 197 3.48 6.54 14.46
C ARG A 197 2.93 5.69 13.32
N TYR A 198 2.99 6.21 12.10
CA TYR A 198 2.45 5.59 10.90
C TYR A 198 3.54 5.43 9.83
N GLY A 199 3.25 4.64 8.79
CA GLY A 199 4.20 4.32 7.73
C GLY A 199 5.12 3.15 8.08
N THR A 200 5.98 2.81 7.12
CA THR A 200 6.85 1.62 7.13
C THR A 200 7.76 1.54 8.36
N TYR A 201 8.26 2.68 8.84
CA TYR A 201 9.18 2.74 9.98
C TYR A 201 8.49 2.84 11.34
N SER A 202 7.16 2.75 11.39
CA SER A 202 6.44 2.74 12.67
C SER A 202 6.64 1.43 13.43
N ASN A 203 6.47 1.48 14.75
CA ASN A 203 6.58 0.29 15.60
C ASN A 203 5.66 -0.83 15.12
N GLN A 204 4.42 -0.49 14.75
CA GLN A 204 3.41 -1.45 14.27
C GLN A 204 3.89 -2.29 13.08
N TYR A 205 4.57 -1.68 12.12
CA TYR A 205 5.06 -2.38 10.92
C TYR A 205 6.45 -2.98 11.10
N ARG A 206 7.20 -2.63 12.15
CA ARG A 206 8.50 -3.26 12.47
C ARG A 206 8.37 -4.51 13.33
N THR A 207 7.46 -4.52 14.31
CA THR A 207 7.30 -5.63 15.27
C THR A 207 6.26 -6.66 14.81
N ASN A 208 6.07 -6.78 13.51
CA ASN A 208 4.77 -6.99 12.88
C ASN A 208 3.92 -8.17 13.41
N THR A 209 2.68 -7.84 13.79
CA THR A 209 1.58 -8.72 14.23
C THR A 209 0.75 -9.31 13.07
N TYR A 210 0.89 -8.81 11.83
CA TYR A 210 0.02 -9.11 10.67
C TYR A 210 0.68 -9.92 9.53
N ASN A 211 1.80 -10.62 9.75
CA ASN A 211 2.46 -11.48 8.75
C ASN A 211 2.70 -10.82 7.37
N LYS A 212 3.20 -9.58 7.32
CA LYS A 212 3.43 -8.81 6.07
C LYS A 212 4.79 -9.10 5.46
N THR A 213 4.87 -9.15 4.13
CA THR A 213 6.11 -9.49 3.43
C THR A 213 7.16 -8.39 3.58
N TRP A 214 6.80 -7.12 3.30
CA TRP A 214 7.77 -6.02 3.36
C TRP A 214 8.36 -5.79 4.74
N SER A 215 7.53 -5.94 5.79
CA SER A 215 7.94 -5.73 7.18
C SER A 215 9.06 -6.67 7.64
N ARG A 216 9.15 -7.86 7.04
CA ARG A 216 10.08 -8.91 7.43
C ARG A 216 11.43 -8.85 6.69
N GLY A 217 11.54 -8.07 5.60
CA GLY A 217 12.74 -8.11 4.76
C GLY A 217 13.10 -6.83 3.99
N GLY A 218 12.31 -5.76 4.04
CA GLY A 218 12.47 -4.61 3.13
C GLY A 218 12.81 -3.25 3.74
N GLY A 219 12.80 -3.14 5.08
CA GLY A 219 12.96 -1.85 5.78
C GLY A 219 14.39 -1.47 6.21
N GLY A 220 15.39 -2.29 5.90
CA GLY A 220 16.78 -2.02 6.25
C GLY A 220 17.56 -1.49 5.06
N PHE A 221 17.93 -0.21 5.07
CA PHE A 221 19.20 0.18 4.47
C PHE A 221 20.29 -0.56 5.27
N GLY A 222 20.82 -1.65 4.72
CA GLY A 222 21.79 -2.51 5.38
C GLY A 222 21.56 -4.00 5.14
N LYS A 223 21.76 -4.44 3.90
CA LYS A 223 22.54 -5.63 3.54
C LYS A 223 23.28 -5.33 2.25
#